data_AF-A0A660VKJ5-F1
#
_entry.id   AF-A0A660VKJ5-F1
#
_cell.length_a   1.000
_cell.length_b   1.000
_cell.length_c   1.000
_cell.angle_alpha   90.00
_cell.angle_beta   90.00
_cell.angle_gamma   90.00
#
_symmetry.space_group_name_H-M   'P 1'
#
loop_
_entity.id
_entity.type
_entity.pdbx_description
1 polymer ?
#
loop_
_entity_poly.entity_id
_entity_poly.type
_entity_poly.pdbx_seq_one_letter_code
_entity_poly.pdbx_strand_id
1 'polypeptide(L)' 'YALAAARALREAGEKNPRAIVEKALRIASGICVYTNTEFTVEELPR' A
#
# COMPACT_ATOMS: atom_id res chain seq x y z
N TYR A 1 -9.39 -3.06 -2.09
CA TYR A 1 -8.55 -2.23 -3.00
C TYR A 1 -7.05 -2.35 -2.70
N ALA A 2 -6.61 -2.18 -1.45
CA ALA A 2 -5.19 -2.24 -1.09
C ALA A 2 -4.44 -3.48 -1.62
N LEU A 3 -4.97 -4.69 -1.42
CA LEU A 3 -4.34 -5.92 -1.91
C LEU A 3 -4.17 -5.94 -3.45
N ALA A 4 -5.19 -5.50 -4.19
CA ALA A 4 -5.14 -5.46 -5.65
C ALA A 4 -4.11 -4.42 -6.14
N ALA A 5 -4.10 -3.22 -5.55
CA ALA A 5 -3.11 -2.20 -5.84
C ALA A 5 -1.67 -2.66 -5.52
N ALA A 6 -1.48 -3.34 -4.39
CA ALA A 6 -0.17 -3.87 -4.01
C ALA A 6 0.34 -4.94 -4.99
N ARG A 7 -0.54 -5.83 -5.47
CA ARG A 7 -0.19 -6.82 -6.50
C ARG A 7 0.21 -6.14 -7.80
N ALA A 8 -0.57 -5.17 -8.27
CA ALA A 8 -0.28 -4.44 -9.49
C ALA A 8 1.05 -3.67 -9.40
N LEU A 9 1.35 -3.02 -8.26
CA LEU A 9 2.63 -2.32 -8.06
C LEU A 9 3.83 -3.28 -8.09
N ARG A 10 3.69 -4.45 -7.47
CA ARG A 10 4.73 -5.48 -7.49
C ARG A 10 4.94 -6.04 -8.89
N GLU A 11 3.86 -6.30 -9.63
CA GLU A 11 3.92 -6.76 -11.03
C GLU A 11 4.51 -5.69 -11.97
N ALA A 12 4.27 -4.41 -11.68
CA ALA A 12 4.87 -3.28 -12.39
C ALA A 12 6.37 -3.06 -12.06
N GLY A 13 6.94 -3.87 -11.17
CA GLY A 13 8.38 -3.89 -10.89
C GLY A 13 8.84 -3.02 -9.72
N GLU A 14 7.93 -2.49 -8.90
CA GLU A 14 8.31 -1.89 -7.61
C GLU A 14 8.91 -2.98 -6.71
N LYS A 15 10.10 -2.71 -6.15
CA LYS A 15 10.85 -3.69 -5.34
C LYS A 15 10.90 -3.32 -3.86
N ASN A 16 10.53 -2.10 -3.49
CA ASN A 16 10.52 -1.66 -2.11
C ASN A 16 9.17 -2.02 -1.43
N PRO A 17 9.15 -2.95 -0.45
CA PRO A 17 7.92 -3.35 0.23
C PRO A 17 7.18 -2.17 0.91
N ARG A 18 7.91 -1.22 1.51
CA ARG A 18 7.32 0.00 2.10
C ARG A 18 6.55 0.79 1.07
N ALA A 19 7.20 1.05 -0.07
CA ALA A 19 6.63 1.85 -1.13
C ALA A 19 5.36 1.19 -1.71
N ILE A 20 5.36 -0.14 -1.83
CA ILE A 20 4.17 -0.90 -2.26
C ILE A 20 3.02 -0.70 -1.27
N VAL A 21 3.28 -0.89 0.03
CA VAL A 21 2.25 -0.79 1.07
C VAL A 21 1.70 0.62 1.17
N GLU A 22 2.56 1.64 1.24
CA GLU A 22 2.13 3.04 1.37
C GLU A 22 1.30 3.51 0.16
N LYS A 23 1.74 3.20 -1.07
CA LYS A 23 0.99 3.54 -2.29
C LYS A 23 -0.35 2.80 -2.35
N ALA A 24 -0.36 1.51 -2.00
CA ALA A 24 -1.57 0.70 -2.00
C ALA A 24 -2.62 1.17 -0.97
N LEU A 25 -2.17 1.54 0.24
CA LEU A 25 -3.04 2.10 1.28
C LEU A 25 -3.61 3.45 0.87
N ARG A 26 -2.79 4.32 0.25
CA ARG A 26 -3.24 5.63 -0.24
C ARG A 26 -4.27 5.53 -1.37
N ILE A 27 -4.13 4.53 -2.25
CA ILE A 27 -5.17 4.22 -3.24
C ILE A 27 -6.45 3.73 -2.54
N ALA A 28 -6.31 2.85 -1.55
CA ALA A 28 -7.45 2.30 -0.83
C ALA A 28 -8.23 3.37 -0.05
N SER A 29 -7.56 4.33 0.58
CA SER A 29 -8.21 5.43 1.31
C SER A 29 -8.95 6.42 0.42
N GLY A 30 -8.57 6.52 -0.86
CA GLY A 30 -9.30 7.33 -1.83
C GLY A 30 -10.62 6.69 -2.31
N ILE A 31 -10.86 5.41 -1.99
CA ILE A 31 -11.99 4.63 -2.54
C ILE A 31 -12.87 4.07 -1.42
N CYS A 32 -12.28 3.59 -0.32
CA CYS A 32 -13.00 2.92 0.75
C CYS A 32 -13.41 3.91 1.84
N VAL A 33 -14.72 4.09 2.04
CA VAL A 33 -15.28 4.99 3.07
C VAL A 33 -14.86 4.65 4.51
N TYR A 34 -14.40 3.41 4.75
CA TYR A 34 -13.92 2.94 6.05
C TYR A 34 -12.38 2.94 6.17
N THR A 35 -11.67 3.59 5.25
CA THR A 35 -10.20 3.67 5.28
C THR A 35 -9.79 5.13 5.11
N ASN A 36 -9.16 5.70 6.13
CA ASN A 36 -8.69 7.08 6.11
C ASN A 36 -7.26 7.18 5.54
N THR A 37 -6.68 8.38 5.54
CA THR A 37 -5.33 8.65 4.99
C THR A 37 -4.21 8.60 6.04
N GLU A 38 -4.52 8.23 7.29
CA GLU A 38 -3.56 8.16 8.38
C GLU A 38 -3.06 6.72 8.53
N PHE A 39 -1.80 6.48 8.15
CA PHE A 39 -1.22 5.14 8.13
C PHE A 39 -0.02 5.03 9.06
N THR A 40 0.04 3.94 9.81
CA THR A 40 1.26 3.49 10.49
C THR A 40 1.77 2.25 9.77
N VAL A 41 3.03 2.28 9.34
CA VAL A 41 3.65 1.17 8.59
C VAL A 41 4.87 0.72 9.37
N GLU A 42 4.81 -0.50 9.87
CA GLU A 42 5.88 -1.16 10.61
C GLU A 42 6.69 -2.06 9.67
N GLU A 43 7.97 -2.24 9.98
CA GLU A 43 8.89 -3.09 9.21
C GLU A 43 9.72 -3.97 10.13
N LEU A 44 10.07 -5.15 9.62
CA LEU A 44 11.03 -5.99 10.30
C LEU A 44 12.44 -5.41 10.11
N PRO A 45 13.27 -5.39 11.16
CA PRO A 45 14.68 -5.09 11.00
C PRO A 45 15.33 -6.09 10.04
N ARG A 46 16.37 -5.63 9.33
CA ARG A 46 17.15 -6.48 8.43
C ARG A 46 17.97 -7.51 9.18
#